data_AF-D2Y5P8-F1
#
_entry.id   AF-D2Y5P8-F1
#
_cell.length_a   1.000
_cell.length_b   1.000
_cell.length_c   1.000
_cell.angle_alpha   90.00
_cell.angle_beta   90.00
_cell.angle_gamma   90.00
#
_symmetry.space_group_name_H-M   'P 1'
#
loop_
_entity.id
_entity.type
_entity.pdbx_description
1 polymer ?
#
loop_
_entity_poly.entity_id
_entity_poly.type
_entity_poly.pdbx_seq_one_letter_code
_entity_poly.pdbx_strand_id
1 'polypeptide(L)'
;DLLKIVEDLHKQNVEFFSLSERMEVNTSSGKLMLQILASFSEFERNTILENIYTGQHQRALEGYYQGNLPLGYNNIPDNKKDLMINQHEANIVKYIFESYAKGHGYRKIANALNHKGYVTKKGNPFSISAVTYILSNPFYIGKIQFAKYKD
;
A
#
# COMPACT_ATOMS: atom_id res chain seq x y z
N ASP A 1 -21.24 -7.74 -8.60
CA ASP A 1 -22.13 -6.73 -9.19
C ASP A 1 -23.51 -6.89 -8.56
N LEU A 2 -24.01 -5.84 -7.91
CA LEU A 2 -25.26 -5.83 -7.12
C LEU A 2 -26.47 -6.22 -7.98
N LEU A 3 -26.51 -5.74 -9.22
CA LEU A 3 -27.61 -6.01 -10.15
C LEU A 3 -27.74 -7.50 -10.46
N LYS A 4 -26.60 -8.16 -10.68
CA LYS A 4 -26.55 -9.60 -10.91
C LYS A 4 -27.06 -10.39 -9.70
N ILE A 5 -26.72 -9.95 -8.48
CA ILE A 5 -27.22 -10.55 -7.24
C ILE A 5 -28.74 -10.40 -7.13
N VAL A 6 -29.28 -9.20 -7.39
CA VAL A 6 -30.72 -8.94 -7.33
C VAL A 6 -31.47 -9.73 -8.41
N GLU A 7 -30.95 -9.81 -9.63
CA GLU A 7 -31.52 -10.62 -10.70
C GLU A 7 -31.53 -12.12 -10.36
N ASP A 8 -30.44 -12.64 -9.79
CA ASP A 8 -30.34 -14.05 -9.44
C ASP A 8 -31.27 -14.41 -8.27
N LEU A 9 -31.45 -13.52 -7.29
CA LEU A 9 -32.46 -13.67 -6.22
C LEU A 9 -33.87 -13.70 -6.81
N HIS A 10 -34.19 -12.78 -7.73
CA HIS A 10 -35.49 -12.72 -8.36
C HIS A 10 -35.80 -13.97 -9.20
N LYS A 11 -34.81 -14.56 -9.88
CA LYS A 11 -34.97 -15.85 -10.59
C LYS A 11 -35.33 -17.01 -9.66
N GLN A 12 -34.94 -16.91 -8.38
CA GLN A 12 -35.24 -17.89 -7.34
C GLN A 12 -36.49 -17.52 -6.52
N ASN A 13 -37.30 -16.55 -6.98
CA ASN A 13 -38.48 -16.05 -6.27
C ASN A 13 -38.17 -15.46 -4.89
N VAL A 14 -36.95 -14.93 -4.69
CA VAL A 14 -36.53 -14.22 -3.48
C VAL A 14 -36.62 -12.71 -3.73
N GLU A 15 -37.35 -12.02 -2.86
CA GLU A 15 -37.49 -10.56 -2.94
C GLU A 15 -36.31 -9.85 -2.27
N PHE A 16 -35.79 -8.82 -2.93
CA PHE A 16 -34.78 -7.93 -2.38
C PHE A 16 -35.43 -6.61 -1.95
N PHE A 17 -35.25 -6.25 -0.69
CA PHE A 17 -35.76 -5.00 -0.12
C PHE A 17 -34.60 -4.20 0.48
N SER A 18 -34.46 -2.94 0.06
CA SER A 18 -33.49 -2.04 0.68
C SER A 18 -34.15 -1.25 1.81
N LEU A 19 -33.58 -1.38 3.02
CA LEU A 19 -34.04 -0.67 4.22
C LEU A 19 -33.64 0.80 4.20
N SER A 20 -32.45 1.13 3.69
CA SER A 20 -31.94 2.49 3.61
C SER A 20 -32.69 3.32 2.59
N GLU A 21 -33.00 2.71 1.43
CA GLU A 21 -33.72 3.41 0.36
C GLU A 21 -35.25 3.27 0.47
N ARG A 22 -35.78 2.45 1.40
CA ARG A 22 -37.22 2.15 1.58
C ARG A 22 -37.95 1.87 0.26
N MET A 23 -37.45 0.91 -0.51
CA MET A 23 -37.99 0.63 -1.84
C MET A 23 -38.08 -0.85 -2.19
N GLU A 24 -39.17 -1.20 -2.88
CA GLU A 24 -39.33 -2.47 -3.57
C GLU A 24 -38.59 -2.45 -4.91
N VAL A 25 -37.57 -3.29 -5.02
CA VAL A 25 -36.62 -3.25 -6.14
C VAL A 25 -37.04 -4.16 -7.30
N ASN A 26 -38.22 -4.79 -7.18
CA ASN A 26 -38.77 -5.72 -8.17
C ASN A 26 -39.54 -5.03 -9.31
N THR A 27 -39.94 -3.76 -9.13
CA THR A 27 -40.60 -2.97 -10.20
C THR A 27 -39.60 -2.46 -11.22
N SER A 28 -40.03 -2.19 -12.46
CA SER A 28 -39.16 -1.61 -13.50
C SER A 28 -38.52 -0.29 -13.06
N SER A 29 -39.28 0.56 -12.36
CA SER A 29 -38.78 1.82 -11.78
C SER A 29 -37.82 1.58 -10.62
N GLY A 30 -38.06 0.57 -9.78
CA GLY A 30 -37.15 0.16 -8.70
C GLY A 30 -35.82 -0.36 -9.22
N LYS A 31 -35.83 -1.17 -10.28
CA LYS A 31 -34.61 -1.65 -10.97
C LYS A 31 -33.82 -0.50 -11.58
N LEU A 32 -34.49 0.44 -12.26
CA LEU A 32 -33.84 1.63 -12.80
C LEU A 32 -33.18 2.48 -11.70
N MET A 33 -33.89 2.72 -10.58
CA MET A 33 -33.34 3.48 -9.47
C MET A 33 -32.15 2.77 -8.83
N LEU A 34 -32.22 1.43 -8.68
CA LEU A 34 -31.09 0.63 -8.19
C LEU A 34 -29.86 0.77 -9.10
N GLN A 35 -30.04 0.74 -10.43
CA GLN A 35 -28.96 0.95 -11.39
C GLN A 35 -28.31 2.33 -11.23
N ILE A 36 -29.12 3.38 -11.06
CA ILE A 36 -28.63 4.75 -10.83
C ILE A 36 -27.84 4.82 -9.52
N LEU A 37 -28.36 4.26 -8.43
CA LEU A 37 -27.68 4.26 -7.13
C LEU A 37 -26.38 3.47 -7.14
N ALA A 38 -26.36 2.32 -7.82
CA ALA A 38 -25.16 1.53 -8.01
C ALA A 38 -24.11 2.31 -8.82
N SER A 39 -24.53 2.96 -9.92
CA SER A 39 -23.65 3.80 -10.74
C SER A 39 -23.11 5.00 -9.96
N PHE A 40 -23.95 5.63 -9.15
CA PHE A 40 -23.55 6.75 -8.29
C PHE A 40 -22.55 6.30 -7.22
N SER A 41 -22.79 5.15 -6.59
CA SER A 41 -21.87 4.56 -5.61
C SER A 41 -20.51 4.23 -6.23
N GLU A 42 -20.50 3.72 -7.46
CA GLU A 42 -19.26 3.48 -8.22
C GLU A 42 -18.55 4.79 -8.58
N PHE A 43 -19.30 5.81 -9.01
CA PHE A 43 -18.78 7.14 -9.29
C PHE A 43 -18.13 7.78 -8.06
N GLU A 44 -18.79 7.75 -6.90
CA GLU A 44 -18.23 8.26 -5.65
C GLU A 44 -16.95 7.51 -5.26
N ARG A 45 -16.96 6.18 -5.39
CA ARG A 45 -15.77 5.36 -5.13
C ARG A 45 -14.60 5.76 -6.01
N ASN A 46 -14.83 5.95 -7.31
CA ASN A 46 -13.80 6.36 -8.25
C ASN A 46 -13.30 7.77 -7.94
N THR A 47 -14.19 8.70 -7.62
CA THR A 47 -13.86 10.07 -7.20
C THR A 47 -12.97 10.07 -5.94
N ILE A 48 -13.30 9.24 -4.95
CA ILE A 48 -12.48 9.09 -3.73
C ILE A 48 -11.09 8.56 -4.07
N LEU A 49 -10.99 7.54 -4.94
CA LEU A 49 -9.71 6.99 -5.37
C LEU A 49 -8.85 8.02 -6.12
N GLU A 50 -9.46 8.82 -7.00
CA GLU A 50 -8.79 9.91 -7.72
C GLU A 50 -8.27 10.98 -6.75
N ASN A 51 -9.09 11.39 -5.78
CA ASN A 51 -8.70 12.37 -4.77
C ASN A 51 -7.56 11.86 -3.88
N ILE A 52 -7.63 10.60 -3.43
CA ILE A 52 -6.56 9.96 -2.66
C ILE A 52 -5.27 9.90 -3.48
N TYR A 53 -5.35 9.52 -4.75
CA TYR A 53 -4.17 9.46 -5.63
C TYR A 53 -3.56 10.85 -5.82
N THR A 54 -4.38 11.85 -6.10
CA THR A 54 -3.95 13.24 -6.31
C THR A 54 -3.27 13.79 -5.07
N GLY A 55 -3.87 13.60 -3.89
CA GLY A 55 -3.28 14.01 -2.62
C GLY A 55 -1.96 13.28 -2.31
N GLN A 56 -1.88 11.98 -2.60
CA GLN A 56 -0.62 11.25 -2.42
C GLN A 56 0.46 11.70 -3.40
N HIS A 57 0.12 11.92 -4.67
CA HIS A 57 1.05 12.40 -5.69
C HIS A 57 1.62 13.77 -5.31
N GLN A 58 0.76 14.71 -4.89
CA GLN A 58 1.19 16.03 -4.45
C GLN A 58 2.17 15.96 -3.26
N ARG A 59 1.86 15.12 -2.26
CA ARG A 59 2.78 14.89 -1.13
C ARG A 59 4.12 14.30 -1.55
N ALA A 60 4.14 13.39 -2.53
CA ALA A 60 5.38 12.84 -3.06
C ALA A 60 6.23 13.92 -3.76
N LEU A 61 5.60 14.80 -4.55
CA LEU A 61 6.27 15.96 -5.17
C LEU A 61 6.83 16.93 -4.13
N GLU A 62 6.13 17.13 -3.02
CA GLU A 62 6.59 17.97 -1.91
C GLU A 62 7.70 17.33 -1.07
N GLY A 63 8.09 16.08 -1.39
CA GLY A 63 9.18 15.37 -0.73
C GLY A 63 8.77 14.61 0.53
N TYR A 64 7.48 14.41 0.78
CA TYR A 64 7.03 13.57 1.89
C TYR A 64 7.31 12.11 1.55
N TYR A 65 8.01 11.42 2.45
CA TYR A 65 8.14 9.97 2.33
C TYR A 65 6.79 9.29 2.60
N GLN A 66 6.41 8.36 1.73
CA GLN A 66 5.14 7.65 1.79
C GLN A 66 5.37 6.15 1.91
N GLY A 67 4.62 5.51 2.81
CA GLY A 67 4.65 4.06 3.02
C GLY A 67 5.44 3.63 4.25
N ASN A 68 5.94 2.40 4.23
CA ASN A 68 6.68 1.83 5.36
C ASN A 68 8.06 2.48 5.46
N LEU A 69 8.43 2.88 6.69
CA LEU A 69 9.74 3.47 6.96
C LEU A 69 10.88 2.57 6.46
N PRO A 70 11.87 3.13 5.77
CA PRO A 70 13.06 2.39 5.39
C PRO A 70 13.88 2.05 6.64
N LEU A 71 14.56 0.91 6.62
CA LEU A 71 15.52 0.56 7.66
C LEU A 71 16.59 1.66 7.72
N GLY A 72 17.00 2.08 8.91
CA GLY A 72 17.95 3.18 9.09
C GLY A 72 17.29 4.52 9.38
N TYR A 73 15.96 4.60 9.35
CA TYR A 73 15.23 5.86 9.50
C TYR A 73 14.03 5.72 10.44
N ASN A 74 13.78 6.76 11.22
CA ASN A 74 12.63 6.92 12.11
C ASN A 74 11.84 8.19 11.74
N ASN A 75 10.56 8.22 12.09
CA ASN A 75 9.80 9.46 12.06
C ASN A 75 10.36 10.44 13.10
N ILE A 76 10.27 11.73 12.78
CA ILE A 76 10.50 12.80 13.74
C ILE A 76 9.14 13.11 14.39
N PRO A 77 9.05 13.17 15.74
CA PRO A 77 7.84 13.65 16.41
C PRO A 77 7.46 15.04 15.86
N ASP A 78 6.18 15.23 15.57
CA ASP A 78 5.61 16.49 15.04
C ASP A 78 6.11 16.96 13.66
N ASN A 79 7.05 16.25 13.03
CA ASN A 79 7.47 16.49 11.65
C ASN A 79 7.18 15.25 10.78
N LYS A 80 6.14 15.38 9.96
CA LYS A 80 5.69 14.30 9.05
C LYS A 80 6.46 14.26 7.72
N LYS A 81 7.33 15.25 7.47
CA LYS A 81 8.05 15.40 6.22
C LYS A 81 9.43 14.76 6.29
N ASP A 82 10.17 15.11 7.33
CA ASP A 82 11.57 14.69 7.47
C ASP A 82 11.70 13.41 8.30
N LEU A 83 12.75 12.64 8.00
CA LEU A 83 13.08 11.41 8.71
C LEU A 83 14.40 11.56 9.45
N MET A 84 14.44 11.06 10.69
CA MET A 84 15.65 11.03 11.50
C MET A 84 16.42 9.73 11.25
N ILE A 85 17.74 9.83 11.14
CA ILE A 85 18.61 8.67 11.01
C ILE A 85 18.62 7.89 12.34
N ASN A 86 18.28 6.60 12.26
CA ASN A 86 18.54 5.64 13.32
C ASN A 86 19.93 5.04 13.10
N GLN A 87 20.93 5.51 13.86
CA GLN A 87 22.32 5.14 13.62
C GLN A 87 22.57 3.62 13.70
N HIS A 88 21.90 2.92 14.61
CA HIS A 88 22.03 1.47 14.74
C HIS A 88 21.53 0.76 13.47
N GLU A 89 20.33 1.09 13.01
CA GLU A 89 19.78 0.51 11.79
C GLU A 89 20.54 0.96 10.54
N ALA A 90 21.05 2.20 10.50
CA ALA A 90 21.83 2.73 9.39
C ALA A 90 23.14 1.95 9.20
N ASN A 91 23.77 1.51 10.30
CA ASN A 91 24.94 0.64 10.24
C ASN A 91 24.61 -0.73 9.61
N ILE A 92 23.41 -1.26 9.84
CA ILE A 92 22.93 -2.50 9.20
C ILE A 92 22.80 -2.29 7.69
N VAL A 93 22.19 -1.19 7.27
CA VAL A 93 22.06 -0.83 5.85
C VAL A 93 23.44 -0.69 5.20
N LYS A 94 24.36 0.04 5.84
CA LYS A 94 25.73 0.20 5.36
C LYS A 94 26.44 -1.16 5.19
N TYR A 95 26.32 -2.04 6.18
CA TYR A 95 26.84 -3.41 6.10
C TYR A 95 26.29 -4.20 4.90
N ILE A 96 24.99 -4.05 4.60
CA ILE A 96 24.35 -4.71 3.44
C ILE A 96 24.99 -4.24 2.14
N PHE A 97 25.10 -2.92 1.92
CA PHE A 97 25.70 -2.36 0.70
C PHE A 97 27.17 -2.72 0.57
N GLU A 98 27.96 -2.61 1.65
CA GLU A 98 29.38 -2.97 1.65
C GLU A 98 29.59 -4.46 1.38
N SER A 99 28.77 -5.33 1.97
CA SER A 99 28.85 -6.77 1.75
C SER A 99 28.52 -7.14 0.30
N TYR A 100 27.50 -6.50 -0.27
CA TYR A 100 27.13 -6.69 -1.66
C TYR A 100 28.23 -6.20 -2.62
N ALA A 101 28.81 -5.02 -2.35
CA ALA A 101 29.94 -4.48 -3.12
C ALA A 101 31.18 -5.40 -3.07
N LYS A 102 31.36 -6.18 -2.00
CA LYS A 102 32.39 -7.23 -1.88
C LYS A 102 32.06 -8.52 -2.63
N GLY A 103 30.94 -8.58 -3.36
CA GLY A 103 30.52 -9.75 -4.13
C GLY A 103 29.73 -10.79 -3.35
N HIS A 104 29.26 -10.49 -2.14
CA HIS A 104 28.41 -11.42 -1.40
C HIS A 104 27.00 -11.48 -2.01
N GLY A 105 26.53 -12.70 -2.31
CA GLY A 105 25.14 -12.92 -2.74
C GLY A 105 24.12 -12.68 -1.62
N TYR A 106 22.88 -12.38 -2.00
CA TYR A 106 21.79 -11.98 -1.07
C TYR A 106 21.57 -12.95 0.09
N ARG A 107 21.61 -14.26 -0.17
CA ARG A 107 21.45 -15.31 0.86
C ARG A 107 22.56 -15.26 1.91
N LYS A 108 23.81 -15.04 1.48
CA LYS A 108 24.96 -14.94 2.38
C LYS A 108 24.81 -13.73 3.29
N ILE A 109 24.39 -12.59 2.74
CA ILE A 109 24.16 -11.35 3.50
C ILE A 109 23.02 -11.56 4.52
N ALA A 110 21.88 -12.11 4.11
CA ALA A 110 20.74 -12.37 4.99
C ALA A 110 21.13 -13.28 6.17
N ASN A 111 21.83 -14.37 5.90
CA ASN A 111 22.29 -15.29 6.94
C ASN A 111 23.27 -14.60 7.91
N ALA A 112 24.22 -13.80 7.38
CA ALA A 112 25.17 -13.08 8.22
C ALA A 112 24.49 -12.06 9.14
N LEU A 113 23.46 -11.37 8.67
CA LEU A 113 22.65 -10.46 9.49
C LEU A 113 21.91 -11.21 10.60
N ASN A 114 21.25 -12.32 10.26
CA ASN A 114 20.51 -13.12 11.23
C ASN A 114 21.43 -13.74 12.29
N HIS A 115 22.62 -14.23 11.90
CA HIS A 115 23.62 -14.72 12.85
C HIS A 115 24.13 -13.63 13.81
N LYS A 116 24.14 -12.37 13.38
CA LYS A 116 24.48 -11.21 14.23
C LYS A 116 23.31 -10.74 15.10
N GLY A 117 22.13 -11.37 15.00
CA GLY A 117 20.93 -11.01 15.75
C GLY A 117 20.20 -9.78 15.21
N TYR A 118 20.52 -9.33 14.00
CA TYR A 118 19.83 -8.18 13.41
C TYR A 118 18.46 -8.57 12.86
N VAL A 119 17.51 -7.63 12.96
CA VAL A 119 16.14 -7.77 12.47
C VAL A 119 15.76 -6.64 11.52
N THR A 120 14.78 -6.90 10.67
CA THR A 120 14.17 -5.90 9.79
C THR A 120 13.43 -4.82 10.60
N LYS A 121 12.99 -3.74 9.94
CA LYS A 121 12.23 -2.66 10.58
C LYS A 121 10.98 -3.13 11.33
N LYS A 122 10.37 -4.24 10.87
CA LYS A 122 9.19 -4.86 11.48
C LYS A 122 9.53 -5.93 12.54
N GLY A 123 10.79 -6.12 12.90
CA GLY A 123 11.24 -7.12 13.86
C GLY A 123 11.39 -8.54 13.31
N ASN A 124 11.19 -8.76 12.01
CA ASN A 124 11.35 -10.08 11.39
C ASN A 124 12.82 -10.40 11.06
N PRO A 125 13.22 -11.69 10.99
CA PRO A 125 14.50 -12.09 10.43
C PRO A 125 14.70 -11.61 8.99
N PHE A 126 15.95 -11.36 8.59
CA PHE A 126 16.27 -11.00 7.21
C PHE A 126 16.10 -12.19 6.26
N SER A 127 15.31 -11.97 5.22
CA SER A 127 15.18 -12.87 4.07
C SER A 127 15.98 -12.35 2.87
N ILE A 128 16.13 -13.19 1.84
CA ILE A 128 16.70 -12.77 0.55
C ILE A 128 15.93 -11.56 0.01
N SER A 129 14.59 -11.62 0.02
CA SER A 129 13.74 -10.54 -0.47
C SER A 129 13.92 -9.24 0.30
N ALA A 130 14.15 -9.31 1.63
CA ALA A 130 14.43 -8.12 2.44
C ALA A 130 15.77 -7.47 2.04
N VAL A 131 16.81 -8.26 1.81
CA VAL A 131 18.11 -7.76 1.34
C VAL A 131 17.98 -7.17 -0.07
N THR A 132 17.32 -7.87 -0.99
CA THR A 132 17.07 -7.39 -2.36
C THR A 132 16.29 -6.08 -2.36
N TYR A 133 15.26 -5.98 -1.50
CA TYR A 133 14.49 -4.74 -1.34
C TYR A 133 15.38 -3.57 -0.91
N ILE A 134 16.24 -3.77 0.10
CA ILE A 134 17.14 -2.71 0.59
C ILE A 134 18.10 -2.26 -0.51
N LEU A 135 18.75 -3.20 -1.21
CA LEU A 135 19.73 -2.88 -2.26
C LEU A 135 19.10 -2.21 -3.49
N SER A 136 17.84 -2.50 -3.80
CA SER A 136 17.13 -1.93 -4.96
C SER A 136 16.27 -0.72 -4.63
N ASN A 137 16.19 -0.32 -3.35
CA ASN A 137 15.35 0.80 -2.94
C ASN A 137 16.07 2.13 -3.25
N PRO A 138 15.53 2.96 -4.17
CA PRO A 138 16.13 4.23 -4.57
C PRO A 138 16.14 5.28 -3.45
N PHE A 139 15.43 5.04 -2.34
CA PHE A 139 15.48 5.89 -1.16
C PHE A 139 16.91 6.05 -0.61
N TYR A 140 17.72 4.99 -0.61
CA TYR A 140 19.09 5.04 -0.08
C TYR A 140 20.07 5.84 -0.96
N ILE A 141 19.61 6.33 -2.12
CA ILE A 141 20.35 7.28 -2.97
C ILE A 141 19.62 8.64 -3.06
N GLY A 142 18.73 8.93 -2.11
CA GLY A 142 18.05 10.23 -1.99
C GLY A 142 16.84 10.43 -2.91
N LYS A 143 16.26 9.36 -3.47
CA LYS A 143 15.10 9.43 -4.36
C LYS A 143 13.85 8.83 -3.71
N ILE A 144 12.74 9.56 -3.73
CA ILE A 144 11.44 9.05 -3.29
C ILE A 144 10.77 8.34 -4.46
N GLN A 145 10.30 7.11 -4.25
CA GLN A 145 9.54 6.36 -5.23
C GLN A 145 8.04 6.41 -4.90
N PHE A 146 7.25 6.89 -5.86
CA PHE A 146 5.80 6.92 -5.77
C PHE A 146 5.19 6.03 -6.87
N ALA A 147 4.06 5.38 -6.55
CA ALA A 147 3.24 4.61 -7.51
C ALA A 147 4.00 3.57 -8.37
N LYS A 148 4.99 2.84 -7.80
CA LYS A 148 5.84 1.88 -8.54
C LYS A 148 5.08 0.83 -9.38
N TYR A 149 3.92 0.37 -8.90
CA TYR A 149 3.15 -0.71 -9.51
C TYR A 149 1.86 -0.21 -10.16
N LYS A 150 1.79 1.08 -10.49
CA LYS A 150 0.66 1.62 -11.23
C LYS A 150 1.00 1.52 -12.71
N ASP A 151 0.26 0.67 -13.42
CA ASP A 151 0.20 0.68 -14.88
C ASP A 151 -0.50 1.97 -15.37
#